data_AF-A0AAP3EF28-F1
#
_entry.id   AF-A0AAP3EF28-F1
#
_cell.length_a   1.000
_cell.length_b   1.000
_cell.length_c   1.000
_cell.angle_alpha   90.00
_cell.angle_beta   90.00
_cell.angle_gamma   90.00
#
_symmetry.space_group_name_H-M   'P 1'
#
loop_
_entity.id
_entity.type
_entity.pdbx_description
1 polymer ?
#
loop_
_entity_poly.entity_id
_entity_poly.type
_entity_poly.pdbx_seq_one_letter_code
_entity_poly.pdbx_strand_id
1 'polypeptide(L)'
;MKELHFSIVSDSLLKTHKAKLSDCEYLELSNAREILSKILDHEELYDQVIESYVEAKSTMYEMSVRAISDSVKYDYIKNHNNRSKLNRLYFNVLNFSKLYLDRHFHDGDKKSFVKSITASESSHDEVKKHRQDISKNNPDYIFGCKLRNYVQHASLPVKTFTTGVRWSPEDNQSVAIFHVPLAKKKLIDSGIFSQQMLLKYGEKIDLHQIMDGYIYAISEMHLKSRQLIKDYMEKSLEVINLKRRQIGLEHSSSLCDINVVDTEQGVSLFSLHVEWFSVVEHLQKKNLHSLNFKRFTHIPYQ
;
A
#
# COMPACT_ATOMS: atom_id res chain seq x y z
N MET A 1 32.93 -19.94 4.07
CA MET A 1 33.48 -19.24 2.87
C MET A 1 32.35 -19.00 1.88
N LYS A 2 32.23 -17.78 1.33
CA LYS A 2 31.16 -17.43 0.37
C LYS A 2 31.66 -17.52 -1.07
N GLU A 3 30.86 -18.10 -1.95
CA GLU A 3 31.17 -18.27 -3.37
C GLU A 3 29.97 -17.87 -4.25
N LEU A 4 30.26 -17.49 -5.49
CA LEU A 4 29.29 -17.43 -6.57
C LEU A 4 29.28 -18.76 -7.31
N HIS A 5 28.12 -19.39 -7.40
CA HIS A 5 27.88 -20.56 -8.23
C HIS A 5 27.01 -20.11 -9.41
N PHE A 6 27.50 -20.29 -10.63
CA PHE A 6 26.79 -19.83 -11.82
C PHE A 6 26.90 -20.82 -12.97
N SER A 7 25.94 -20.75 -13.88
CA SER A 7 25.89 -21.62 -15.06
C SER A 7 25.87 -20.81 -16.34
N ILE A 8 26.66 -21.26 -17.31
CA ILE A 8 26.72 -20.68 -18.65
C ILE A 8 26.35 -21.72 -19.70
N VAL A 9 25.72 -21.28 -20.79
CA VAL A 9 25.49 -22.12 -21.97
C VAL A 9 26.56 -21.80 -23.01
N SER A 10 27.38 -22.80 -23.33
CA SER A 10 28.42 -22.77 -24.37
C SER A 10 28.23 -24.01 -25.23
N ASP A 11 28.09 -23.84 -26.54
CA ASP A 11 27.96 -24.92 -27.52
C ASP A 11 26.83 -25.92 -27.20
N SER A 12 25.66 -25.41 -26.77
CA SER A 12 24.50 -26.20 -26.35
C SER A 12 24.71 -27.09 -25.11
N LEU A 13 25.80 -26.88 -24.36
CA LEU A 13 26.10 -27.55 -23.09
C LEU A 13 26.07 -26.56 -21.93
N LEU A 14 25.48 -26.98 -20.81
CA LEU A 14 25.47 -26.24 -19.56
C LEU A 14 26.77 -26.52 -18.80
N LYS A 15 27.56 -25.48 -18.53
CA LYS A 15 28.78 -25.57 -17.72
C LYS A 15 28.56 -24.81 -16.42
N THR A 16 28.94 -25.42 -15.30
CA THR A 16 28.85 -24.81 -13.96
C THR A 16 30.22 -24.29 -13.53
N HIS A 17 30.22 -23.11 -12.93
CA HIS A 17 31.41 -22.39 -12.52
C HIS A 17 31.28 -21.92 -11.08
N LYS A 18 32.43 -21.76 -10.42
CA LYS A 18 32.53 -21.25 -9.05
C LYS A 18 33.54 -20.13 -9.00
N ALA A 19 33.20 -19.04 -8.33
CA ALA A 19 34.10 -17.92 -8.07
C ALA A 19 34.05 -17.56 -6.58
N LYS A 20 35.21 -17.37 -5.95
CA LYS A 20 35.26 -16.92 -4.55
C LYS A 20 34.78 -15.47 -4.46
N LEU A 21 34.03 -15.16 -3.41
CA LEU A 21 33.68 -13.79 -3.04
C LEU A 21 34.55 -13.33 -1.88
N SER A 22 35.06 -12.11 -1.96
CA SER A 22 35.58 -11.43 -0.77
C SER A 22 34.44 -11.07 0.18
N ASP A 23 34.76 -10.88 1.47
CA ASP A 23 33.77 -10.49 2.46
C ASP A 23 33.12 -9.14 2.11
N CYS A 24 33.89 -8.21 1.53
CA CYS A 24 33.37 -6.92 1.09
C CYS A 24 32.34 -7.07 -0.03
N GLU A 25 32.66 -7.84 -1.09
CA GLU A 25 31.73 -8.10 -2.19
C GLU A 25 30.46 -8.82 -1.72
N TYR A 26 30.62 -9.80 -0.81
CA TYR A 26 29.48 -10.49 -0.23
C TYR A 26 28.56 -9.53 0.52
N LEU A 27 29.11 -8.68 1.38
CA LEU A 27 28.34 -7.70 2.16
C LEU A 27 27.63 -6.70 1.25
N GLU A 28 28.31 -6.22 0.21
CA GLU A 28 27.73 -5.28 -0.75
C GLU A 28 26.54 -5.89 -1.51
N LEU A 29 26.70 -7.10 -2.05
CA LEU A 29 25.63 -7.82 -2.75
C LEU A 29 24.47 -8.20 -1.82
N SER A 30 24.78 -8.64 -0.60
CA SER A 30 23.78 -9.01 0.40
C SER A 30 22.95 -7.79 0.81
N ASN A 31 23.60 -6.66 1.07
CA ASN A 31 22.92 -5.42 1.43
C ASN A 31 22.05 -4.90 0.27
N ALA A 32 22.56 -4.91 -0.96
CA ALA A 32 21.80 -4.55 -2.15
C ALA A 32 20.54 -5.43 -2.30
N ARG A 33 20.69 -6.75 -2.13
CA ARG A 33 19.56 -7.70 -2.18
C ARG A 33 18.53 -7.43 -1.10
N GLU A 34 18.97 -7.16 0.13
CA GLU A 34 18.11 -6.86 1.27
C GLU A 34 17.32 -5.56 1.06
N ILE A 35 17.97 -4.50 0.57
CA ILE A 35 17.31 -3.23 0.23
C ILE A 35 16.20 -3.47 -0.79
N LEU A 36 16.49 -4.16 -1.89
CA LEU A 36 15.50 -4.43 -2.93
C LEU A 36 14.33 -5.28 -2.39
N SER A 37 14.60 -6.30 -1.57
CA SER A 37 13.54 -7.10 -0.95
C SER A 37 12.62 -6.24 -0.06
N LYS A 38 13.20 -5.39 0.79
CA LYS A 38 12.42 -4.49 1.66
C LYS A 38 11.55 -3.53 0.86
N ILE A 39 12.05 -3.04 -0.28
CA ILE A 39 11.30 -2.17 -1.18
C ILE A 39 10.11 -2.93 -1.79
N LEU A 40 10.33 -4.14 -2.31
CA LEU A 40 9.25 -4.96 -2.86
C LEU A 40 8.14 -5.18 -1.84
N ASP A 41 8.49 -5.67 -0.65
CA ASP A 41 7.49 -5.92 0.39
C ASP A 41 6.68 -4.66 0.76
N HIS A 42 7.33 -3.49 0.73
CA HIS A 42 6.67 -2.22 1.06
C HIS A 42 5.71 -1.77 -0.05
N GLU A 43 6.10 -1.97 -1.30
CA GLU A 43 5.27 -1.72 -2.49
C GLU A 43 4.07 -2.67 -2.54
N GLU A 44 4.27 -3.96 -2.28
CA GLU A 44 3.19 -4.96 -2.22
C GLU A 44 2.18 -4.62 -1.11
N LEU A 45 2.65 -4.27 0.09
CA LEU A 45 1.78 -3.89 1.19
C LEU A 45 0.98 -2.62 0.87
N TYR A 46 1.61 -1.63 0.21
CA TYR A 46 0.90 -0.44 -0.23
C TYR A 46 -0.16 -0.78 -1.29
N ASP A 47 0.15 -1.66 -2.24
CA ASP A 47 -0.82 -2.13 -3.24
C ASP A 47 -2.04 -2.80 -2.58
N GLN A 48 -1.84 -3.61 -1.55
CA GLN A 48 -2.95 -4.21 -0.78
C GLN A 48 -3.87 -3.15 -0.14
N VAL A 49 -3.31 -2.03 0.34
CA VAL A 49 -4.11 -0.91 0.87
C VAL A 49 -4.95 -0.27 -0.22
N ILE A 50 -4.34 0.02 -1.37
CA ILE A 50 -4.98 0.68 -2.49
C ILE A 50 -6.08 -0.20 -3.10
N GLU A 51 -5.77 -1.45 -3.43
CA GLU A 51 -6.72 -2.38 -4.03
C GLU A 51 -7.90 -2.67 -3.12
N SER A 52 -7.66 -2.89 -1.82
CA SER A 52 -8.74 -3.08 -0.85
C SER A 52 -9.71 -1.90 -0.84
N TYR A 53 -9.20 -0.68 -1.00
CA TYR A 53 -10.04 0.50 -0.98
C TYR A 53 -10.77 0.74 -2.31
N VAL A 54 -10.09 0.49 -3.43
CA VAL A 54 -10.71 0.51 -4.77
C VAL A 54 -11.84 -0.51 -4.82
N GLU A 55 -11.67 -1.70 -4.27
CA GLU A 55 -12.72 -2.72 -4.19
C GLU A 55 -13.91 -2.27 -3.33
N ALA A 56 -13.64 -1.65 -2.17
CA ALA A 56 -14.68 -1.08 -1.30
C ALA A 56 -15.49 0.00 -2.03
N LYS A 57 -14.83 0.94 -2.70
CA LYS A 57 -15.47 2.02 -3.47
C LYS A 57 -16.25 1.48 -4.66
N SER A 58 -15.65 0.59 -5.44
CA SER A 58 -16.29 -0.04 -6.61
C SER A 58 -17.55 -0.79 -6.21
N THR A 59 -17.50 -1.53 -5.10
CA THR A 59 -18.67 -2.22 -4.55
C THR A 59 -19.78 -1.24 -4.15
N MET A 60 -19.45 -0.09 -3.56
CA MET A 60 -20.46 0.93 -3.23
C MET A 60 -21.11 1.51 -4.49
N TYR A 61 -20.32 1.81 -5.53
CA TYR A 61 -20.86 2.30 -6.81
C TYR A 61 -21.75 1.25 -7.48
N GLU A 62 -21.32 -0.02 -7.49
CA GLU A 62 -22.13 -1.13 -7.98
C GLU A 62 -23.49 -1.19 -7.26
N MET A 63 -23.48 -1.10 -5.93
CA MET A 63 -24.71 -1.09 -5.13
C MET A 63 -25.59 0.13 -5.43
N SER A 64 -24.99 1.30 -5.68
CA SER A 64 -25.71 2.52 -6.07
C SER A 64 -26.40 2.34 -7.42
N VAL A 65 -25.75 1.72 -8.40
CA VAL A 65 -26.34 1.43 -9.73
C VAL A 65 -27.47 0.41 -9.61
N ARG A 66 -27.26 -0.67 -8.85
CA ARG A 66 -28.29 -1.69 -8.62
C ARG A 66 -29.53 -1.13 -7.93
N ALA A 67 -29.38 -0.13 -7.05
CA ALA A 67 -30.51 0.54 -6.42
C ALA A 67 -31.46 1.24 -7.42
N ILE A 68 -31.01 1.53 -8.64
CA ILE A 68 -31.84 2.08 -9.72
C ILE A 68 -32.61 0.96 -10.44
N SER A 69 -31.96 -0.18 -10.68
CA SER A 69 -32.52 -1.29 -11.47
C SER A 69 -33.39 -2.24 -10.65
N ASP A 70 -33.12 -2.38 -9.36
CA ASP A 70 -33.88 -3.24 -8.47
C ASP A 70 -35.27 -2.65 -8.20
N SER A 71 -36.32 -3.46 -8.36
CA SER A 71 -37.69 -3.06 -7.97
C SER A 71 -37.73 -2.66 -6.48
N VAL A 72 -38.58 -1.69 -6.11
CA VAL A 72 -38.72 -1.04 -4.79
C VAL A 72 -39.07 -1.99 -3.61
N LYS A 73 -38.99 -3.31 -3.79
CA LYS A 73 -39.19 -4.28 -2.70
C LYS A 73 -38.02 -4.20 -1.73
N TYR A 74 -38.34 -3.86 -0.49
CA TYR A 74 -37.39 -3.81 0.62
C TYR A 74 -36.91 -5.23 0.95
N ASP A 75 -35.77 -5.65 0.39
CA ASP A 75 -35.15 -6.94 0.68
C ASP A 75 -34.16 -6.80 1.85
N TYR A 76 -34.63 -7.19 3.04
CA TYR A 76 -33.83 -7.14 4.26
C TYR A 76 -32.59 -8.05 4.20
N ILE A 77 -32.69 -9.22 3.55
CA ILE A 77 -31.59 -10.19 3.45
C ILE A 77 -30.51 -9.63 2.52
N LYS A 78 -30.91 -9.10 1.36
CA LYS A 78 -29.99 -8.42 0.45
C LYS A 78 -29.29 -7.23 1.11
N ASN A 79 -30.02 -6.42 1.87
CA ASN A 79 -29.43 -5.31 2.62
C ASN A 79 -28.44 -5.80 3.69
N HIS A 80 -28.78 -6.88 4.41
CA HIS A 80 -27.84 -7.51 5.34
C HIS A 80 -26.56 -7.96 4.62
N ASN A 81 -26.69 -8.66 3.49
CA ASN A 81 -25.56 -9.16 2.70
C ASN A 81 -24.67 -8.02 2.19
N ASN A 82 -25.28 -6.94 1.67
CA ASN A 82 -24.57 -5.75 1.22
C ASN A 82 -23.79 -5.09 2.36
N ARG A 83 -24.43 -4.88 3.52
CA ARG A 83 -23.76 -4.37 4.72
C ARG A 83 -22.62 -5.28 5.16
N SER A 84 -22.82 -6.60 5.15
CA SER A 84 -21.80 -7.56 5.54
C SER A 84 -20.61 -7.53 4.58
N LYS A 85 -20.85 -7.39 3.26
CA LYS A 85 -19.80 -7.22 2.26
C LYS A 85 -18.98 -5.95 2.54
N LEU A 86 -19.64 -4.80 2.71
CA LEU A 86 -18.97 -3.54 3.01
C LEU A 86 -18.20 -3.58 4.33
N ASN A 87 -18.72 -4.27 5.35
CA ASN A 87 -18.00 -4.47 6.60
C ASN A 87 -16.66 -5.18 6.38
N ARG A 88 -16.65 -6.29 5.64
CA ARG A 88 -15.40 -7.02 5.34
C ARG A 88 -14.42 -6.15 4.57
N LEU A 89 -14.90 -5.45 3.54
CA LEU A 89 -14.06 -4.58 2.71
C LEU A 89 -13.43 -3.43 3.52
N TYR A 90 -14.23 -2.66 4.24
CA TYR A 90 -13.70 -1.56 5.06
C TYR A 90 -12.85 -2.06 6.23
N PHE A 91 -13.16 -3.21 6.81
CA PHE A 91 -12.31 -3.82 7.82
C PHE A 91 -10.93 -4.20 7.26
N ASN A 92 -10.88 -4.77 6.05
CA ASN A 92 -9.62 -5.09 5.37
C ASN A 92 -8.81 -3.81 5.10
N VAL A 93 -9.45 -2.77 4.55
CA VAL A 93 -8.79 -1.47 4.30
C VAL A 93 -8.15 -0.92 5.57
N LEU A 94 -8.89 -0.89 6.69
CA LEU A 94 -8.39 -0.36 7.96
C LEU A 94 -7.22 -1.18 8.53
N ASN A 95 -7.24 -2.51 8.38
CA ASN A 95 -6.18 -3.38 8.87
C ASN A 95 -4.92 -3.35 8.00
N PHE A 96 -5.04 -3.39 6.68
CA PHE A 96 -3.89 -3.19 5.79
C PHE A 96 -3.27 -1.82 6.00
N SER A 97 -4.11 -0.78 6.15
CA SER A 97 -3.63 0.58 6.44
C SER A 97 -2.88 0.65 7.77
N LYS A 98 -3.34 -0.06 8.81
CA LYS A 98 -2.62 -0.17 10.08
C LYS A 98 -1.24 -0.81 9.87
N LEU A 99 -1.21 -1.98 9.24
CA LEU A 99 0.02 -2.72 9.00
C LEU A 99 1.02 -1.85 8.21
N TYR A 100 0.54 -1.16 7.17
CA TYR A 100 1.33 -0.21 6.40
C TYR A 100 1.88 0.93 7.27
N LEU A 101 1.02 1.61 8.03
CA LEU A 101 1.43 2.76 8.85
C LEU A 101 2.43 2.38 9.95
N ASP A 102 2.25 1.19 10.55
CA ASP A 102 3.14 0.66 11.59
C ASP A 102 4.53 0.30 10.99
N ARG A 103 4.58 -0.27 9.77
CA ARG A 103 5.84 -0.54 9.04
C ARG A 103 6.49 0.73 8.48
N HIS A 104 5.69 1.70 8.05
CA HIS A 104 6.15 2.95 7.47
C HIS A 104 6.91 3.79 8.51
N PHE A 105 6.37 3.96 9.71
CA PHE A 105 6.99 4.80 10.73
C PHE A 105 6.55 4.44 12.17
N HIS A 106 7.54 4.28 13.06
CA HIS A 106 7.38 4.02 14.48
C HIS A 106 8.25 4.98 15.32
N ASP A 107 7.59 5.90 16.05
CA ASP A 107 8.29 6.98 16.79
C ASP A 107 9.07 6.48 18.01
N GLY A 108 8.55 5.45 18.70
CA GLY A 108 9.14 4.95 19.96
C GLY A 108 10.54 4.35 19.80
N ASP A 109 10.78 3.68 18.67
CA ASP A 109 12.03 2.98 18.36
C ASP A 109 12.94 3.77 17.41
N LYS A 110 12.55 4.99 17.00
CA LYS A 110 13.19 5.75 15.91
C LYS A 110 13.39 4.89 14.65
N LYS A 111 12.37 4.12 14.28
CA LYS A 111 12.37 3.23 13.12
C LYS A 111 11.42 3.76 12.05
N SER A 112 11.86 3.76 10.80
CA SER A 112 10.99 3.98 9.65
C SER A 112 11.46 3.11 8.49
N PHE A 113 10.56 2.83 7.57
CA PHE A 113 10.89 2.12 6.34
C PHE A 113 12.05 2.81 5.61
N VAL A 114 11.98 4.13 5.43
CA VAL A 114 13.05 4.91 4.78
C VAL A 114 14.38 4.75 5.50
N LYS A 115 14.43 4.86 6.85
CA LYS A 115 15.66 4.68 7.61
C LYS A 115 16.23 3.26 7.48
N SER A 116 15.37 2.25 7.34
CA SER A 116 15.80 0.87 7.13
C SER A 116 16.49 0.62 5.78
N ILE A 117 16.34 1.55 4.83
CA ILE A 117 16.99 1.55 3.52
C ILE A 117 18.18 2.50 3.49
N THR A 118 18.02 3.71 4.00
CA THR A 118 19.03 4.78 3.87
C THR A 118 20.05 4.80 5.00
N ALA A 119 19.77 4.11 6.12
CA ALA A 119 20.51 4.22 7.38
C ALA A 119 20.68 5.68 7.88
N SER A 120 19.86 6.62 7.39
CA SER A 120 20.00 8.04 7.65
C SER A 120 18.94 8.57 8.62
N GLU A 121 19.40 9.23 9.69
CA GLU A 121 18.50 9.92 10.63
C GLU A 121 17.82 11.13 9.99
N SER A 122 18.50 11.84 9.08
CA SER A 122 17.90 13.00 8.41
C SER A 122 16.71 12.60 7.55
N SER A 123 16.80 11.46 6.85
CA SER A 123 15.67 10.91 6.08
C SER A 123 14.54 10.43 6.98
N HIS A 124 14.85 9.91 8.18
CA HIS A 124 13.85 9.56 9.19
C HIS A 124 13.08 10.79 9.67
N ASP A 125 13.79 11.86 10.01
CA ASP A 125 13.21 13.11 10.46
C ASP A 125 12.35 13.78 9.38
N GLU A 126 12.73 13.65 8.11
CA GLU A 126 11.94 14.14 6.99
C GLU A 126 10.59 13.40 6.88
N VAL A 127 10.58 12.08 7.03
CA VAL A 127 9.34 11.28 7.08
C VAL A 127 8.50 11.67 8.30
N LYS A 128 9.14 11.86 9.46
CA LYS A 128 8.45 12.30 10.69
C LYS A 128 7.76 13.63 10.50
N LYS A 129 8.48 14.63 9.96
CA LYS A 129 7.95 15.96 9.67
C LYS A 129 6.79 15.89 8.69
N HIS A 130 6.94 15.16 7.59
CA HIS A 130 5.87 15.02 6.60
C HIS A 130 4.60 14.38 7.20
N ARG A 131 4.74 13.34 8.03
CA ARG A 131 3.61 12.74 8.75
C ARG A 131 2.94 13.72 9.71
N GLN A 132 3.71 14.55 10.42
CA GLN A 132 3.16 15.58 11.30
C GLN A 132 2.40 16.64 10.50
N ASP A 133 2.89 17.03 9.32
CA ASP A 133 2.21 17.98 8.45
C ASP A 133 0.89 17.42 7.92
N ILE A 134 0.86 16.16 7.48
CA ILE A 134 -0.38 15.46 7.11
C ILE A 134 -1.35 15.41 8.29
N SER A 135 -0.86 15.09 9.50
CA SER A 135 -1.68 15.04 10.71
C SER A 135 -2.33 16.39 11.04
N LYS A 136 -1.67 17.50 10.74
CA LYS A 136 -2.19 18.86 10.97
C LYS A 136 -3.20 19.27 9.90
N ASN A 137 -2.92 18.92 8.65
CA ASN A 137 -3.63 19.46 7.48
C ASN A 137 -4.74 18.54 6.96
N ASN A 138 -4.74 17.26 7.32
CA ASN A 138 -5.74 16.28 6.90
C ASN A 138 -6.53 15.73 8.11
N PRO A 139 -7.69 16.32 8.45
CA PRO A 139 -8.49 15.85 9.57
C PRO A 139 -9.01 14.42 9.39
N ASP A 140 -9.26 14.00 8.15
CA ASP A 140 -9.76 12.67 7.83
C ASP A 140 -8.71 11.59 8.06
N TYR A 141 -7.42 11.92 7.93
CA TYR A 141 -6.35 11.02 8.32
C TYR A 141 -6.42 10.66 9.81
N ILE A 142 -6.61 11.68 10.66
CA ILE A 142 -6.73 11.49 12.11
C ILE A 142 -8.02 10.78 12.46
N PHE A 143 -9.11 11.10 11.77
CA PHE A 143 -10.35 10.38 11.92
C PHE A 143 -10.18 8.91 11.56
N GLY A 144 -9.58 8.57 10.42
CA GLY A 144 -9.34 7.20 9.98
C GLY A 144 -8.48 6.40 10.96
N CYS A 145 -7.41 7.00 11.50
CA CYS A 145 -6.60 6.39 12.56
C CYS A 145 -7.44 6.06 13.81
N LYS A 146 -8.29 6.97 14.25
CA LYS A 146 -9.19 6.74 15.41
C LYS A 146 -10.30 5.73 15.10
N LEU A 147 -10.85 5.78 13.89
CA LEU A 147 -11.89 4.87 13.43
C LEU A 147 -11.35 3.44 13.41
N ARG A 148 -10.12 3.24 12.95
CA ARG A 148 -9.44 1.94 13.01
C ARG A 148 -9.38 1.43 14.46
N ASN A 149 -8.97 2.27 15.41
CA ASN A 149 -8.91 1.87 16.82
C ASN A 149 -10.30 1.52 17.37
N TYR A 150 -11.33 2.30 17.02
CA TYR A 150 -12.71 1.99 17.39
C TYR A 150 -13.19 0.66 16.81
N VAL A 151 -12.87 0.40 15.54
CA VAL A 151 -13.30 -0.82 14.87
C VAL A 151 -12.64 -2.06 15.46
N GLN A 152 -11.37 -1.96 15.86
CA GLN A 152 -10.63 -3.08 16.46
C GLN A 152 -11.13 -3.47 17.86
N HIS A 153 -11.72 -2.53 18.61
CA HIS A 153 -12.06 -2.77 20.02
C HIS A 153 -13.55 -2.79 20.33
N ALA A 154 -14.39 -2.22 19.47
CA ALA A 154 -15.79 -1.98 19.83
C ALA A 154 -16.83 -2.39 18.78
N SER A 155 -16.50 -2.38 17.48
CA SER A 155 -17.55 -2.43 16.46
C SER A 155 -17.10 -2.71 15.04
N LEU A 156 -17.95 -3.36 14.23
CA LEU A 156 -17.84 -3.32 12.77
C LEU A 156 -17.96 -1.89 12.19
N PRO A 157 -17.28 -1.57 11.06
CA PRO A 157 -17.20 -0.22 10.50
C PRO A 157 -18.52 0.29 9.88
N VAL A 158 -19.36 -0.61 9.37
CA VAL A 158 -20.61 -0.30 8.66
C VAL A 158 -21.81 -0.85 9.45
N LYS A 159 -22.54 0.05 10.11
CA LYS A 159 -23.78 -0.29 10.84
C LYS A 159 -25.01 -0.25 9.95
N THR A 160 -25.06 0.76 9.09
CA THR A 160 -26.11 0.97 8.11
C THR A 160 -25.51 1.64 6.90
N PHE A 161 -26.22 1.57 5.79
CA PHE A 161 -25.97 2.36 4.60
C PHE A 161 -27.34 2.83 4.08
N THR A 162 -27.34 3.91 3.32
CA THR A 162 -28.54 4.45 2.68
C THR A 162 -28.29 4.44 1.19
N THR A 163 -29.24 3.88 0.44
CA THR A 163 -29.25 3.93 -1.03
C THR A 163 -30.58 4.48 -1.49
N GLY A 164 -30.60 5.08 -2.66
CA GLY A 164 -31.85 5.52 -3.27
C GLY A 164 -31.65 6.34 -4.52
N VAL A 165 -32.76 6.85 -5.04
CA VAL A 165 -32.79 7.76 -6.18
C VAL A 165 -33.47 9.05 -5.72
N ARG A 166 -32.80 10.18 -5.95
CA ARG A 166 -33.33 11.52 -5.67
C ARG A 166 -33.61 12.22 -6.99
N TRP A 167 -34.82 12.75 -7.14
CA TRP A 167 -35.13 13.65 -8.24
C TRP A 167 -34.46 15.01 -8.03
N SER A 168 -33.69 15.47 -9.02
CA SER A 168 -33.16 16.84 -9.14
C SER A 168 -34.09 17.62 -10.06
N PRO A 169 -34.92 18.54 -9.53
CA PRO A 169 -35.80 19.37 -10.36
C PRO A 169 -35.02 20.33 -11.26
N GLU A 170 -33.86 20.80 -10.79
CA GLU A 170 -33.01 21.78 -11.49
C GLU A 170 -32.42 21.18 -12.77
N ASP A 171 -32.00 19.92 -12.71
CA ASP A 171 -31.40 19.22 -13.86
C ASP A 171 -32.41 18.38 -14.65
N ASN A 172 -33.67 18.30 -14.19
CA ASN A 172 -34.70 17.39 -14.69
C ASN A 172 -34.21 15.92 -14.78
N GLN A 173 -33.46 15.49 -13.77
CA GLN A 173 -32.79 14.19 -13.75
C GLN A 173 -32.89 13.47 -12.40
N SER A 174 -32.80 12.15 -12.42
CA SER A 174 -32.73 11.30 -11.23
C SER A 174 -31.28 10.99 -10.87
N VAL A 175 -30.90 11.27 -9.63
CA VAL A 175 -29.54 11.04 -9.10
C VAL A 175 -29.57 9.87 -8.12
N ALA A 176 -28.76 8.85 -8.37
CA ALA A 176 -28.56 7.78 -7.41
C ALA A 176 -27.67 8.26 -6.25
N ILE A 177 -28.09 7.96 -5.02
CA ILE A 177 -27.39 8.32 -3.80
C ILE A 177 -26.95 7.06 -3.06
N PHE A 178 -25.74 7.09 -2.50
CA PHE A 178 -25.22 6.06 -1.63
C PHE A 178 -24.44 6.69 -0.48
N HIS A 179 -24.82 6.36 0.75
CA HIS A 179 -24.22 6.89 1.97
C HIS A 179 -23.90 5.79 2.97
N VAL A 180 -22.79 5.93 3.68
CA VAL A 180 -22.44 5.07 4.82
C VAL A 180 -22.30 5.93 6.06
N PRO A 181 -23.43 6.32 6.69
CA PRO A 181 -23.41 7.30 7.75
C PRO A 181 -22.77 6.73 9.03
N LEU A 182 -21.92 7.53 9.64
CA LEU A 182 -21.35 7.27 10.95
C LEU A 182 -22.16 8.01 12.03
N ALA A 183 -22.62 7.27 13.03
CA ALA A 183 -23.42 7.84 14.11
C ALA A 183 -22.52 8.61 15.10
N LYS A 184 -22.51 9.95 15.03
CA LYS A 184 -21.70 10.82 15.91
C LYS A 184 -21.81 10.46 17.38
N LYS A 185 -23.04 10.26 17.89
CA LYS A 185 -23.27 9.90 19.30
C LYS A 185 -22.51 8.63 19.69
N LYS A 186 -22.61 7.56 18.89
CA LYS A 186 -21.88 6.31 19.14
C LYS A 186 -20.36 6.47 19.11
N LEU A 187 -19.85 7.36 18.24
CA LEU A 187 -18.43 7.66 18.19
C LEU A 187 -17.96 8.38 19.46
N ILE A 188 -18.74 9.34 19.97
CA ILE A 188 -18.46 10.03 21.24
C ILE A 188 -18.53 9.05 22.42
N ASP A 189 -19.60 8.26 22.49
CA ASP A 189 -19.84 7.28 23.56
C ASP A 189 -18.74 6.20 23.62
N SER A 190 -17.97 6.00 22.54
CA SER A 190 -16.83 5.08 22.52
C SER A 190 -15.62 5.55 23.34
N GLY A 191 -15.55 6.83 23.72
CA GLY A 191 -14.39 7.45 24.38
C GLY A 191 -13.17 7.69 23.50
N ILE A 192 -13.16 7.18 22.26
CA ILE A 192 -12.02 7.35 21.32
C ILE A 192 -12.08 8.70 20.59
N PHE A 193 -13.30 9.15 20.27
CA PHE A 193 -13.55 10.42 19.59
C PHE A 193 -13.96 11.50 20.58
N SER A 194 -13.36 12.69 20.48
CA SER A 194 -13.75 13.84 21.28
C SER A 194 -14.82 14.66 20.56
N GLN A 195 -15.68 15.33 21.32
CA GLN A 195 -16.71 16.21 20.75
C GLN A 195 -16.08 17.33 19.90
N GLN A 196 -14.99 17.94 20.37
CA GLN A 196 -14.25 18.97 19.64
C GLN A 196 -13.76 18.51 18.27
N MET A 197 -13.34 17.25 18.13
CA MET A 197 -12.92 16.70 16.84
C MET A 197 -14.11 16.59 15.87
N LEU A 198 -15.27 16.16 16.36
CA LEU A 198 -16.47 15.95 15.55
C LEU A 198 -17.21 17.26 15.21
N LEU A 199 -16.88 18.37 15.88
CA LEU A 199 -17.37 19.71 15.51
C LEU A 199 -16.84 20.19 14.16
N LYS A 200 -15.65 19.70 13.75
CA LYS A 200 -15.08 20.00 12.43
C LYS A 200 -15.86 19.38 11.28
N TYR A 201 -16.76 18.46 11.59
CA TYR A 201 -17.60 17.77 10.63
C TYR A 201 -19.05 18.28 10.76
N GLY A 202 -19.74 18.44 9.63
CA GLY A 202 -21.17 18.78 9.60
C GLY A 202 -22.04 17.73 10.29
N GLU A 203 -23.36 17.92 10.34
CA GLU A 203 -24.26 17.02 11.07
C GLU A 203 -24.12 15.55 10.68
N LYS A 204 -23.88 15.28 9.39
CA LYS A 204 -23.68 13.94 8.84
C LYS A 204 -22.21 13.72 8.53
N ILE A 205 -21.69 12.59 9.02
CA ILE A 205 -20.35 12.10 8.67
C ILE A 205 -20.55 10.84 7.83
N ASP A 206 -19.92 10.78 6.67
CA ASP A 206 -19.97 9.61 5.79
C ASP A 206 -18.62 8.87 5.78
N LEU A 207 -18.66 7.56 6.03
CA LEU A 207 -17.47 6.73 6.10
C LEU A 207 -16.64 6.82 4.82
N HIS A 208 -17.26 6.78 3.64
CA HIS A 208 -16.46 6.74 2.41
C HIS A 208 -15.69 8.03 2.15
N GLN A 209 -16.21 9.19 2.59
CA GLN A 209 -15.54 10.49 2.47
C GLN A 209 -14.36 10.60 3.42
N ILE A 210 -14.52 10.09 4.64
CA ILE A 210 -13.41 9.98 5.60
C ILE A 210 -12.32 9.07 5.01
N MET A 211 -12.71 7.94 4.46
CA MET A 211 -11.76 6.99 3.89
C MET A 211 -11.04 7.57 2.65
N ASP A 212 -11.69 8.44 1.86
CA ASP A 212 -11.02 9.14 0.75
C ASP A 212 -9.84 9.97 1.27
N GLY A 213 -10.06 10.77 2.33
CA GLY A 213 -9.02 11.58 2.93
C GLY A 213 -7.94 10.75 3.65
N TYR A 214 -8.32 9.64 4.28
CA TYR A 214 -7.41 8.73 4.96
C TYR A 214 -6.47 7.99 4.00
N ILE A 215 -7.00 7.42 2.91
CA ILE A 215 -6.19 6.73 1.90
C ILE A 215 -5.34 7.70 1.08
N TYR A 216 -5.85 8.90 0.81
CA TYR A 216 -5.06 9.96 0.21
C TYR A 216 -3.81 10.29 1.05
N ALA A 217 -3.97 10.45 2.37
CA ALA A 217 -2.84 10.69 3.28
C ALA A 217 -1.81 9.55 3.26
N ILE A 218 -2.26 8.30 3.24
CA ILE A 218 -1.35 7.14 3.14
C ILE A 218 -0.59 7.17 1.82
N SER A 219 -1.28 7.53 0.72
CA SER A 219 -0.66 7.66 -0.60
C SER A 219 0.42 8.74 -0.62
N GLU A 220 0.19 9.90 0.00
CA GLU A 220 1.21 10.96 0.10
C GLU A 220 2.44 10.50 0.89
N MET A 221 2.23 9.83 2.03
CA MET A 221 3.33 9.25 2.81
C MET A 221 4.16 8.23 2.00
N HIS A 222 3.48 7.40 1.21
CA HIS A 222 4.13 6.41 0.36
C HIS A 222 4.98 7.05 -0.75
N LEU A 223 4.41 8.02 -1.47
CA LEU A 223 5.13 8.75 -2.52
C LEU A 223 6.36 9.48 -1.95
N LYS A 224 6.24 10.05 -0.74
CA LYS A 224 7.38 10.65 -0.07
C LYS A 224 8.46 9.62 0.25
N SER A 225 8.09 8.43 0.72
CA SER A 225 9.04 7.34 0.97
C SER A 225 9.76 6.90 -0.31
N ARG A 226 9.03 6.72 -1.42
CA ARG A 226 9.62 6.42 -2.74
C ARG A 226 10.65 7.46 -3.16
N GLN A 227 10.33 8.75 -3.01
CA GLN A 227 11.25 9.84 -3.34
C GLN A 227 12.57 9.72 -2.57
N LEU A 228 12.51 9.43 -1.26
CA LEU A 228 13.68 9.41 -0.38
C LEU A 228 14.59 8.20 -0.58
N ILE A 229 14.06 7.08 -1.08
CA ILE A 229 14.82 5.84 -1.26
C ILE A 229 15.30 5.62 -2.70
N LYS A 230 14.88 6.47 -3.65
CA LYS A 230 15.07 6.26 -5.10
C LYS A 230 16.54 5.95 -5.45
N ASP A 231 17.46 6.78 -5.00
CA ASP A 231 18.89 6.61 -5.29
C ASP A 231 19.46 5.31 -4.70
N TYR A 232 18.93 4.85 -3.56
CA TYR A 232 19.36 3.61 -2.92
C TYR A 232 18.86 2.38 -3.69
N MET A 233 17.64 2.45 -4.22
CA MET A 233 17.08 1.44 -5.10
C MET A 233 17.91 1.31 -6.38
N GLU A 234 18.19 2.44 -7.05
CA GLU A 234 18.95 2.48 -8.30
C GLU A 234 20.38 1.96 -8.10
N LYS A 235 21.08 2.40 -7.05
CA LYS A 235 22.41 1.89 -6.69
C LYS A 235 22.41 0.40 -6.37
N SER A 236 21.41 -0.09 -5.65
CA SER A 236 21.32 -1.52 -5.30
C SER A 236 21.12 -2.40 -6.54
N LEU A 237 20.29 -1.95 -7.49
CA LEU A 237 20.14 -2.60 -8.79
C LEU A 237 21.45 -2.56 -9.59
N GLU A 238 22.14 -1.42 -9.59
CA GLU A 238 23.40 -1.25 -10.31
C GLU A 238 24.48 -2.20 -9.79
N VAL A 239 24.65 -2.31 -8.47
CA VAL A 239 25.60 -3.24 -7.83
C VAL A 239 25.38 -4.68 -8.32
N ILE A 240 24.14 -5.18 -8.27
CA ILE A 240 23.83 -6.55 -8.69
C ILE A 240 24.06 -6.73 -10.19
N ASN A 241 23.61 -5.78 -11.01
CA ASN A 241 23.75 -5.84 -12.47
C ASN A 241 25.19 -5.71 -12.94
N LEU A 242 26.02 -4.91 -12.26
CA LEU A 242 27.45 -4.82 -12.54
C LEU A 242 28.13 -6.17 -12.29
N LYS A 243 27.85 -6.83 -11.16
CA LYS A 243 28.44 -8.15 -10.87
C LYS A 243 28.02 -9.21 -11.89
N ARG A 244 26.74 -9.23 -12.29
CA ARG A 244 26.26 -10.12 -13.37
C ARG A 244 26.97 -9.86 -14.70
N ARG A 245 27.10 -8.59 -15.09
CA ARG A 245 27.76 -8.19 -16.35
C ARG A 245 29.24 -8.56 -16.35
N GLN A 246 29.94 -8.34 -15.25
CA GLN A 246 31.35 -8.72 -15.10
C GLN A 246 31.55 -10.21 -15.41
N ILE A 247 30.74 -11.08 -14.79
CA ILE A 247 30.86 -12.53 -14.97
C ILE A 247 30.49 -12.94 -16.40
N GLY A 248 29.46 -12.33 -16.98
CA GLY A 248 29.05 -12.60 -18.37
C GLY A 248 30.13 -12.25 -19.37
N LEU A 249 30.84 -11.13 -19.16
CA LEU A 249 31.97 -10.71 -20.00
C LEU A 249 33.17 -11.66 -19.86
N GLU A 250 33.52 -12.06 -18.63
CA GLU A 250 34.62 -12.99 -18.36
C GLU A 250 34.41 -14.35 -19.05
N HIS A 251 33.16 -14.76 -19.28
CA HIS A 251 32.82 -16.09 -19.80
C HIS A 251 32.25 -16.06 -21.23
N SER A 252 32.19 -14.90 -21.89
CA SER A 252 31.75 -14.71 -23.28
C SER A 252 30.45 -15.45 -23.66
N SER A 253 29.52 -15.58 -22.71
CA SER A 253 28.34 -16.44 -22.85
C SER A 253 27.14 -15.92 -22.08
N SER A 254 25.96 -16.44 -22.43
CA SER A 254 24.71 -16.11 -21.72
C SER A 254 24.68 -16.82 -20.37
N LEU A 255 24.63 -16.03 -19.29
CA LEU A 255 24.41 -16.51 -17.92
C LEU A 255 22.98 -17.02 -17.76
N CYS A 256 22.84 -18.27 -17.33
CA CYS A 256 21.54 -18.88 -17.05
C CYS A 256 21.14 -18.78 -15.58
N ASP A 257 22.11 -18.93 -14.68
CA ASP A 257 21.88 -18.87 -13.24
C ASP A 257 23.11 -18.30 -12.53
N ILE A 258 22.90 -17.59 -11.43
CA ILE A 258 23.95 -17.02 -10.59
C ILE A 258 23.47 -16.85 -9.15
N ASN A 259 24.07 -17.63 -8.25
CA ASN A 259 23.71 -17.68 -6.84
C ASN A 259 24.92 -17.44 -5.96
N VAL A 260 24.68 -16.74 -4.84
CA VAL A 260 25.63 -16.64 -3.74
C VAL A 260 25.39 -17.82 -2.81
N VAL A 261 26.42 -18.60 -2.54
CA VAL A 261 26.38 -19.85 -1.78
C VAL A 261 27.32 -19.77 -0.57
N ASP A 262 26.83 -20.24 0.58
CA ASP A 262 27.70 -20.56 1.71
C ASP A 262 28.22 -21.99 1.57
N THR A 263 29.52 -22.12 1.30
CA THR A 263 30.15 -23.44 1.11
C THR A 263 30.31 -24.24 2.41
N GLU A 264 30.34 -23.58 3.57
CA GLU A 264 30.45 -24.28 4.87
C GLU A 264 29.12 -24.91 5.25
N GLN A 265 28.03 -24.21 4.96
CA GLN A 265 26.67 -24.67 5.24
C GLN A 265 26.06 -25.47 4.07
N GLY A 266 26.65 -25.38 2.88
CA GLY A 266 26.15 -26.03 1.66
C GLY A 266 24.82 -25.46 1.16
N VAL A 267 24.50 -24.20 1.50
CA VAL A 267 23.20 -23.57 1.19
C VAL A 267 23.35 -22.38 0.25
N SER A 268 22.42 -22.26 -0.70
CA SER A 268 22.23 -21.04 -1.47
C SER A 268 21.63 -19.96 -0.58
N LEU A 269 22.28 -18.80 -0.51
CA LEU A 269 21.84 -17.67 0.31
C LEU A 269 20.85 -16.80 -0.46
N PHE A 270 21.23 -16.41 -1.68
CA PHE A 270 20.36 -15.63 -2.57
C PHE A 270 20.85 -15.70 -4.01
N SER A 271 19.92 -15.48 -4.93
CA SER A 271 20.22 -15.32 -6.36
C SER A 271 20.52 -13.87 -6.71
N LEU A 272 21.41 -13.65 -7.68
CA LEU A 272 21.61 -12.35 -8.32
C LEU A 272 20.59 -12.09 -9.45
N HIS A 273 19.65 -13.01 -9.70
CA HIS A 273 18.47 -12.73 -10.51
C HIS A 273 17.66 -11.58 -9.90
N VAL A 274 17.23 -10.63 -10.75
CA VAL A 274 16.47 -9.41 -10.38
C VAL A 274 15.12 -9.32 -11.07
N GLU A 275 14.74 -10.36 -11.80
CA GLU A 275 13.49 -10.45 -12.57
C GLU A 275 12.28 -10.33 -11.65
N TRP A 276 12.37 -10.86 -10.42
CA TRP A 276 11.37 -10.69 -9.36
C TRP A 276 11.16 -9.21 -8.97
N PHE A 277 12.18 -8.36 -9.11
CA PHE A 277 12.09 -6.93 -8.79
C PHE A 277 11.35 -6.13 -9.86
N SER A 278 11.13 -6.69 -11.06
CA SER A 278 10.26 -6.04 -12.08
C SER A 278 8.83 -5.83 -11.59
N VAL A 279 8.39 -6.57 -10.57
CA VAL A 279 7.12 -6.35 -9.86
C VAL A 279 7.08 -4.95 -9.24
N VAL A 280 8.18 -4.44 -8.68
CA VAL A 280 8.24 -3.08 -8.14
C VAL A 280 7.98 -2.05 -9.23
N GLU A 281 8.59 -2.19 -10.40
CA GLU A 281 8.32 -1.28 -11.52
C GLU A 281 6.85 -1.32 -11.94
N HIS A 282 6.24 -2.50 -11.97
CA HIS A 282 4.81 -2.65 -12.24
C HIS A 282 3.96 -1.93 -11.19
N LEU A 283 4.21 -2.17 -9.90
CA LEU A 283 3.46 -1.57 -8.79
C LEU A 283 3.62 -0.04 -8.72
N GLN A 284 4.82 0.47 -9.02
CA GLN A 284 5.07 1.90 -9.08
C GLN A 284 4.35 2.58 -10.25
N LYS A 285 4.26 1.91 -11.41
CA LYS A 285 3.48 2.38 -12.56
C LYS A 285 1.97 2.33 -12.27
N LYS A 286 1.49 1.23 -11.70
CA LYS A 286 0.09 1.03 -11.30
C LYS A 286 -0.36 2.09 -10.29
N ASN A 287 0.45 2.34 -9.27
CA ASN A 287 0.16 3.26 -8.18
C ASN A 287 1.01 4.54 -8.27
N LEU A 288 1.14 5.12 -9.46
CA LEU A 288 2.03 6.27 -9.73
C LEU A 288 1.56 7.55 -9.02
N HIS A 289 0.24 7.75 -8.97
CA HIS A 289 -0.37 8.95 -8.43
C HIS A 289 -1.04 8.69 -7.09
N SER A 290 -1.12 9.71 -6.25
CA SER A 290 -1.88 9.61 -5.01
C SER A 290 -3.35 9.40 -5.31
N LEU A 291 -3.95 8.39 -4.68
CA LEU A 291 -5.35 8.07 -4.89
C LEU A 291 -6.21 9.13 -4.17
N ASN A 292 -6.68 10.12 -4.93
CA ASN A 292 -7.48 11.21 -4.40
C ASN A 292 -8.87 11.24 -5.04
N PHE A 293 -9.78 10.38 -4.57
CA PHE A 293 -11.16 10.37 -5.04
C PHE A 293 -11.91 11.69 -4.81
N LYS A 294 -11.44 12.57 -3.90
CA LYS A 294 -12.08 13.88 -3.70
C LYS A 294 -11.93 14.82 -4.91
N ARG A 295 -10.97 14.55 -5.80
CA ARG A 295 -10.79 15.30 -7.05
C ARG A 295 -11.72 14.85 -8.17
N PHE A 296 -12.46 13.75 -7.97
CA PHE A 296 -13.30 13.16 -9.00
C PHE A 296 -14.77 13.26 -8.60
N THR A 297 -15.57 13.83 -9.48
CA THR A 297 -17.03 13.75 -9.40
C THR A 297 -17.49 12.72 -10.42
N HIS A 298 -18.18 11.68 -9.97
CA HIS A 298 -18.79 10.72 -10.87
C HIS A 298 -20.10 11.29 -11.41
N ILE A 299 -20.04 11.85 -12.61
CA ILE A 299 -21.22 12.30 -13.37
C ILE A 299 -21.45 11.22 -14.44
N PRO A 300 -22.53 10.41 -14.36
CA PRO A 300 -22.70 9.26 -15.23
C PRO A 300 -22.74 9.61 -16.73
N TYR A 301 -23.30 10.77 -17.09
CA TYR A 301 -23.33 11.34 -18.45
C TYR A 301 -23.50 12.87 -18.38
N GLN A 302 -22.82 13.60 -19.26
CA GLN A 302 -23.10 15.01 -19.60
C GLN A 302 -23.86 15.04 -20.93
#